data_AF-A0A2H9RTE5-F1
#
_entry.id   AF-A0A2H9RTE5-F1
#
_cell.length_a   1.000
_cell.length_b   1.000
_cell.length_c   1.000
_cell.angle_alpha   90.00
_cell.angle_beta   90.00
_cell.angle_gamma   90.00
#
_symmetry.space_group_name_H-M   'P 1'
#
loop_
_entity.id
_entity.type
_entity.pdbx_description
1 polymer ?
#
loop_
_entity_poly.entity_id
_entity_poly.type
_entity_poly.pdbx_seq_one_letter_code
_entity_poly.pdbx_strand_id
1 'polypeptide(L)'
;MSLNPNYKATIVILNDIESHGLIQFNKEYLDEGFFRNFIQFKKAFSHSMSELINKSNTLQISQGEMSIFMTFSELSYINAHLDLIKKFLKIIINPIKLDEGFGKDTTLEQMINRICKKMNYSEKLQSSIRGLFLLDFTNAITQQQYRIHKSGEIVIYPRDDETKKQLNIKDLADNAIQSTDILDAMLDWANGKTRTEDKKTETLDNIVNDLTKQVQELDKKLDSLS
;
A
#
# COMPACT_ATOMS: atom_id res chain seq x y z
N MET A 1 -3.34 23.52 2.18
CA MET A 1 -2.16 23.11 1.38
C MET A 1 -2.49 21.70 0.88
N SER A 2 -2.68 21.56 -0.44
CA SER A 2 -3.52 20.54 -1.07
C SER A 2 -3.27 19.11 -0.56
N LEU A 3 -4.33 18.32 -0.27
CA LEU A 3 -4.14 16.90 0.08
C LEU A 3 -3.23 16.20 -0.96
N ASN A 4 -2.41 15.28 -0.46
CA ASN A 4 -1.49 14.46 -1.25
C ASN A 4 -2.19 13.86 -2.50
N PRO A 5 -1.62 14.01 -3.71
CA PRO A 5 -2.22 13.50 -4.95
C PRO A 5 -2.58 12.01 -4.92
N ASN A 6 -1.72 11.17 -4.30
CA ASN A 6 -1.94 9.72 -4.21
C ASN A 6 -3.16 9.40 -3.33
N TYR A 7 -3.28 10.10 -2.20
CA TYR A 7 -4.45 10.00 -1.32
C TYR A 7 -5.73 10.38 -2.07
N LYS A 8 -5.75 11.54 -2.73
CA LYS A 8 -6.92 12.02 -3.49
C LYS A 8 -7.33 11.04 -4.59
N ALA A 9 -6.36 10.56 -5.36
CA ALA A 9 -6.60 9.59 -6.42
C ALA A 9 -7.23 8.30 -5.87
N THR A 10 -6.71 7.81 -4.73
CA THR A 10 -7.24 6.62 -4.07
C THR A 10 -8.69 6.81 -3.61
N ILE A 11 -9.02 7.93 -2.97
CA ILE A 11 -10.41 8.25 -2.59
C ILE A 11 -11.34 8.29 -3.81
N VAL A 12 -10.91 8.93 -4.90
CA VAL A 12 -11.71 8.99 -6.14
C VAL A 12 -11.98 7.59 -6.70
N ILE A 13 -10.95 6.73 -6.74
CA ILE A 13 -11.09 5.34 -7.21
C ILE A 13 -12.07 4.57 -6.32
N LEU A 14 -11.94 4.68 -4.99
CA LEU A 14 -12.82 3.96 -4.05
C LEU A 14 -14.28 4.43 -4.15
N ASN A 15 -14.52 5.74 -4.23
CA ASN A 15 -15.86 6.29 -4.42
C ASN A 15 -16.48 5.86 -5.74
N ASP A 16 -15.67 5.79 -6.80
CA ASP A 16 -16.13 5.34 -8.11
C ASP A 16 -16.53 3.85 -8.07
N ILE A 17 -15.68 3.00 -7.50
CA ILE A 17 -15.97 1.57 -7.25
C ILE A 17 -17.26 1.41 -6.42
N GLU A 18 -17.43 2.21 -5.37
CA GLU A 18 -18.63 2.21 -4.52
C GLU A 18 -19.89 2.59 -5.30
N SER A 19 -19.83 3.67 -6.08
CA SER A 19 -20.98 4.13 -6.88
C SER A 19 -21.43 3.12 -7.95
N HIS A 20 -20.52 2.25 -8.41
CA HIS A 20 -20.83 1.13 -9.30
C HIS A 20 -21.29 -0.13 -8.55
N GLY A 21 -21.46 -0.05 -7.24
CA GLY A 21 -21.93 -1.13 -6.39
C GLY A 21 -20.96 -2.30 -6.31
N LEU A 22 -19.66 -2.10 -6.55
CA LEU A 22 -18.66 -3.17 -6.47
C LEU A 22 -18.19 -3.45 -5.04
N ILE A 23 -18.72 -2.73 -4.05
CA ILE A 23 -18.34 -2.90 -2.65
C ILE A 23 -19.22 -3.95 -1.97
N GLN A 24 -18.58 -4.91 -1.27
CA GLN A 24 -19.20 -5.89 -0.39
C GLN A 24 -18.19 -6.34 0.68
N PHE A 25 -18.63 -6.48 1.93
CA PHE A 25 -17.77 -7.01 2.99
C PHE A 25 -17.54 -8.51 2.80
N ASN A 26 -16.27 -8.91 2.76
CA ASN A 26 -15.88 -10.30 2.73
C ASN A 26 -15.17 -10.67 4.03
N LYS A 27 -15.97 -11.11 5.02
CA LYS A 27 -15.46 -11.52 6.34
C LYS A 27 -14.46 -12.67 6.29
N GLU A 28 -14.50 -13.51 5.25
CA GLU A 28 -13.52 -14.58 5.02
C GLU A 28 -12.07 -14.06 4.92
N TYR A 29 -11.89 -12.86 4.36
CA TYR A 29 -10.57 -12.24 4.21
C TYR A 29 -10.19 -11.33 5.38
N LEU A 30 -11.07 -11.19 6.39
CA LEU A 30 -10.78 -10.40 7.59
C LEU A 30 -9.83 -11.17 8.51
N ASP A 31 -8.64 -10.64 8.67
CA ASP A 31 -7.58 -11.19 9.51
C ASP A 31 -7.11 -10.14 10.52
N GLU A 32 -7.88 -9.94 11.59
CA GLU A 32 -7.60 -8.91 12.60
C GLU A 32 -6.20 -9.04 13.21
N GLY A 33 -5.69 -10.27 13.35
CA GLY A 33 -4.35 -10.54 13.84
C GLY A 33 -3.29 -9.92 12.93
N PHE A 34 -3.42 -10.11 11.62
CA PHE A 34 -2.55 -9.46 10.64
C PHE A 34 -2.59 -7.93 10.72
N PHE A 35 -3.79 -7.32 10.79
CA PHE A 35 -3.92 -5.86 10.90
C PHE A 35 -3.25 -5.33 12.17
N ARG A 36 -3.48 -5.97 13.33
CA ARG A 36 -2.83 -5.58 14.60
C ARG A 36 -1.32 -5.71 14.52
N ASN A 37 -0.82 -6.81 13.96
CA ASN A 37 0.62 -7.04 13.78
C ASN A 37 1.24 -5.99 12.85
N PHE A 38 0.58 -5.64 11.76
CA PHE A 38 1.06 -4.61 10.85
C PHE A 38 1.17 -3.25 11.53
N ILE A 39 0.21 -2.87 12.37
CA ILE A 39 0.27 -1.60 13.09
C ILE A 39 1.46 -1.57 14.06
N GLN A 40 1.70 -2.66 14.77
CA GLN A 40 2.89 -2.80 15.64
C GLN A 40 4.19 -2.74 14.83
N PHE A 41 4.22 -3.41 13.68
CA PHE A 41 5.35 -3.35 12.74
C PHE A 41 5.61 -1.92 12.27
N LYS A 42 4.59 -1.21 11.78
CA LYS A 42 4.70 0.19 11.32
C LYS A 42 5.29 1.07 12.43
N LYS A 43 4.80 0.92 13.67
CA LYS A 43 5.32 1.63 14.86
C LYS A 43 6.81 1.37 15.08
N ALA A 44 7.18 0.09 15.20
CA ALA A 44 8.54 -0.31 15.52
C ALA A 44 9.51 0.09 14.41
N PHE A 45 9.08 -0.07 13.15
CA PHE A 45 9.87 0.26 11.97
C PHE A 45 10.17 1.77 11.88
N SER A 46 9.15 2.63 11.91
CA SER A 46 9.37 4.08 11.78
C SER A 46 10.24 4.65 12.89
N HIS A 47 10.05 4.17 14.13
CA HIS A 47 10.90 4.57 15.25
C HIS A 47 12.34 4.10 15.06
N SER A 48 12.54 2.82 14.74
CA SER A 48 13.88 2.24 14.57
C SER A 48 14.63 2.87 13.40
N MET A 49 13.97 3.11 12.26
CA MET A 49 14.58 3.74 11.10
C MET A 49 14.98 5.19 11.36
N SER A 50 14.14 5.95 12.07
CA SER A 50 14.50 7.32 12.46
C SER A 50 15.73 7.35 13.37
N GLU A 51 15.78 6.46 14.36
CA GLU A 51 16.97 6.33 15.21
C GLU A 51 18.21 5.92 14.43
N LEU A 52 18.06 4.99 13.50
CA LEU A 52 19.14 4.48 12.67
C LEU A 52 19.71 5.58 11.76
N ILE A 53 18.86 6.38 11.12
CA ILE A 53 19.27 7.54 10.32
C ILE A 53 20.03 8.54 11.20
N ASN A 54 19.52 8.84 12.39
CA ASN A 54 20.13 9.79 13.32
C ASN A 54 21.50 9.30 13.85
N LYS A 55 21.66 8.00 14.05
CA LYS A 55 22.89 7.37 14.55
C LYS A 55 23.81 6.85 13.43
N SER A 56 23.45 7.05 12.16
CA SER A 56 24.19 6.49 11.02
C SER A 56 25.68 6.86 11.01
N ASN A 57 26.01 8.09 11.44
CA ASN A 57 27.39 8.58 11.53
C ASN A 57 28.20 8.01 12.72
N THR A 58 27.56 7.36 13.68
CA THR A 58 28.21 6.80 14.88
C THR A 58 28.34 5.28 14.86
N LEU A 59 27.72 4.62 13.89
CA LEU A 59 27.80 3.17 13.71
C LEU A 59 29.12 2.79 13.01
N GLN A 60 29.86 1.83 13.57
CA GLN A 60 31.07 1.26 12.96
C GLN A 60 30.72 0.24 11.84
N ILE A 61 29.72 0.56 11.01
CA ILE A 61 29.28 -0.27 9.89
C ILE A 61 29.86 0.34 8.61
N SER A 62 30.31 -0.48 7.66
CA SER A 62 30.80 0.07 6.40
C SER A 62 29.65 0.78 5.66
N GLN A 63 29.95 1.89 4.99
CA GLN A 63 28.93 2.67 4.28
C GLN A 63 28.12 1.82 3.29
N GLY A 64 28.74 0.82 2.66
CA GLY A 64 28.06 -0.10 1.74
C GLY A 64 27.08 -1.06 2.44
N GLU A 65 27.45 -1.61 3.60
CA GLU A 65 26.55 -2.48 4.38
C GLU A 65 25.35 -1.70 4.91
N MET A 66 25.58 -0.47 5.38
CA MET A 66 24.52 0.43 5.83
C MET A 66 23.56 0.76 4.69
N SER A 67 24.07 1.09 3.50
CA SER A 67 23.24 1.36 2.32
C SER A 67 22.37 0.15 1.93
N ILE A 68 22.94 -1.06 1.91
CA ILE A 68 22.17 -2.29 1.62
C ILE A 68 21.07 -2.49 2.65
N PHE A 69 21.39 -2.36 3.93
CA PHE A 69 20.44 -2.53 5.03
C PHE A 69 19.27 -1.56 4.92
N MET A 70 19.56 -0.26 4.71
CA MET A 70 18.53 0.78 4.54
C MET A 70 17.63 0.47 3.35
N THR A 71 18.22 0.08 2.22
CA THR A 71 17.50 -0.25 0.98
C THR A 71 16.57 -1.45 1.18
N PHE A 72 17.07 -2.51 1.81
CA PHE A 72 16.27 -3.70 2.11
C PHE A 72 15.14 -3.40 3.10
N SER A 73 15.41 -2.54 4.09
CA SER A 73 14.42 -2.14 5.10
C SER A 73 13.27 -1.36 4.46
N GLU A 74 13.59 -0.35 3.63
CA GLU A 74 12.57 0.42 2.89
C GLU A 74 11.77 -0.47 1.94
N LEU A 75 12.43 -1.35 1.18
CA LEU A 75 11.77 -2.34 0.33
C LEU A 75 10.77 -3.18 1.12
N SER A 76 11.17 -3.67 2.30
CA SER A 76 10.33 -4.51 3.15
C SER A 76 9.13 -3.73 3.68
N TYR A 77 9.32 -2.47 4.04
CA TYR A 77 8.27 -1.58 4.49
C TYR A 77 7.22 -1.29 3.40
N ILE A 78 7.66 -0.98 2.18
CA ILE A 78 6.79 -0.79 1.01
C ILE A 78 6.00 -2.07 0.74
N ASN A 79 6.67 -3.23 0.71
CA ASN A 79 6.01 -4.50 0.42
C ASN A 79 4.95 -4.86 1.48
N ALA A 80 5.22 -4.60 2.75
CA ALA A 80 4.25 -4.81 3.83
C ALA A 80 2.99 -3.93 3.66
N HIS A 81 3.15 -2.67 3.24
CA HIS A 81 2.01 -1.77 2.97
C HIS A 81 1.18 -2.27 1.79
N LEU A 82 1.84 -2.70 0.71
CA LEU A 82 1.17 -3.23 -0.48
C LEU A 82 0.43 -4.54 -0.19
N ASP A 83 0.97 -5.40 0.67
CA ASP A 83 0.28 -6.60 1.14
C ASP A 83 -0.96 -6.28 1.99
N LEU A 84 -0.88 -5.23 2.82
CA LEU A 84 -2.05 -4.76 3.56
C LEU A 84 -3.11 -4.17 2.64
N ILE A 85 -2.72 -3.35 1.65
CA ILE A 85 -3.62 -2.82 0.62
C ILE A 85 -4.31 -3.95 -0.14
N LYS A 86 -3.56 -4.98 -0.54
CA LYS A 86 -4.09 -6.19 -1.18
C LYS A 86 -5.13 -6.87 -0.30
N LYS A 87 -4.84 -7.10 0.98
CA LYS A 87 -5.81 -7.69 1.93
C LYS A 87 -7.05 -6.81 2.09
N PHE A 88 -6.88 -5.50 2.18
CA PHE A 88 -7.99 -4.56 2.30
C PHE A 88 -8.91 -4.60 1.07
N LEU A 89 -8.35 -4.61 -0.14
CA LEU A 89 -9.14 -4.76 -1.36
C LEU A 89 -9.92 -6.09 -1.39
N LYS A 90 -9.34 -7.20 -0.89
CA LYS A 90 -10.07 -8.47 -0.77
C LYS A 90 -11.25 -8.40 0.20
N ILE A 91 -11.14 -7.57 1.23
CA ILE A 91 -12.21 -7.38 2.21
C ILE A 91 -13.36 -6.55 1.61
N ILE A 92 -13.08 -5.51 0.83
CA ILE A 92 -14.12 -4.54 0.44
C ILE A 92 -14.72 -4.77 -0.94
N ILE A 93 -14.01 -5.45 -1.87
CA ILE A 93 -14.49 -5.62 -3.24
C ILE A 93 -15.29 -6.89 -3.35
N ASN A 94 -16.47 -6.81 -3.95
CA ASN A 94 -17.32 -7.95 -4.25
C ASN A 94 -16.68 -8.83 -5.35
N PRO A 95 -16.15 -10.03 -5.03
CA PRO A 95 -15.51 -10.87 -6.02
C PRO A 95 -16.52 -11.42 -7.04
N ILE A 96 -17.79 -11.60 -6.68
CA ILE A 96 -18.81 -12.15 -7.60
C ILE A 96 -19.10 -11.18 -8.75
N LYS A 97 -18.93 -9.88 -8.52
CA LYS A 97 -19.13 -8.86 -9.56
C LYS A 97 -17.95 -8.74 -10.53
N LEU A 98 -16.83 -9.42 -10.27
CA LEU A 98 -15.66 -9.45 -11.13
C LEU A 98 -15.65 -10.74 -11.97
N ASP A 99 -15.30 -10.65 -13.25
CA ASP A 99 -15.33 -11.78 -14.20
C ASP A 99 -14.57 -13.04 -13.73
N GLU A 100 -13.52 -12.86 -12.92
CA GLU A 100 -12.65 -13.95 -12.42
C GLU A 100 -12.55 -13.98 -10.88
N GLY A 101 -13.37 -13.19 -10.18
CA GLY A 101 -13.37 -13.05 -8.72
C GLY A 101 -12.02 -12.73 -8.09
N PHE A 102 -11.86 -13.02 -6.81
CA PHE A 102 -10.59 -13.08 -6.09
C PHE A 102 -10.46 -14.46 -5.43
N GLY A 103 -9.39 -15.17 -5.74
CA GLY A 103 -8.99 -16.39 -5.04
C GLY A 103 -7.97 -16.10 -3.95
N LYS A 104 -7.57 -17.15 -3.23
CA LYS A 104 -6.57 -17.08 -2.16
C LYS A 104 -5.24 -16.47 -2.64
N ASP A 105 -4.78 -16.89 -3.81
CA ASP A 105 -3.46 -16.53 -4.35
C ASP A 105 -3.52 -15.38 -5.37
N THR A 106 -4.67 -14.70 -5.49
CA THR A 106 -4.78 -13.54 -6.39
C THR A 106 -3.82 -12.44 -5.96
N THR A 107 -2.97 -12.01 -6.90
CA THR A 107 -1.97 -10.95 -6.70
C THR A 107 -2.61 -9.57 -6.71
N LEU A 108 -1.93 -8.56 -6.17
CA LEU A 108 -2.41 -7.17 -6.23
C LEU A 108 -2.60 -6.71 -7.68
N GLU A 109 -1.69 -7.09 -8.59
CA GLU A 109 -1.84 -6.77 -10.02
C GLU A 109 -3.12 -7.37 -10.61
N GLN A 110 -3.39 -8.66 -10.37
CA GLN A 110 -4.60 -9.29 -10.86
C GLN A 110 -5.85 -8.61 -10.31
N MET A 111 -5.84 -8.21 -9.03
CA MET A 111 -6.95 -7.50 -8.41
C MET A 111 -7.20 -6.16 -9.09
N ILE A 112 -6.15 -5.34 -9.25
CA ILE A 112 -6.25 -4.03 -9.89
C ILE A 112 -6.70 -4.18 -11.35
N ASN A 113 -6.13 -5.11 -12.12
CA ASN A 113 -6.52 -5.33 -13.51
C ASN A 113 -8.00 -5.75 -13.63
N ARG A 114 -8.49 -6.63 -12.73
CA ARG A 114 -9.88 -7.07 -12.71
C ARG A 114 -10.83 -5.93 -12.35
N ILE A 115 -10.49 -5.11 -11.36
CA ILE A 115 -11.27 -3.92 -10.98
C ILE A 115 -11.31 -2.94 -12.17
N CYS A 116 -10.16 -2.60 -12.74
CA CYS A 116 -10.05 -1.71 -13.90
C CYS A 116 -10.90 -2.17 -15.09
N LYS A 117 -10.84 -3.48 -15.42
CA LYS A 117 -11.65 -4.09 -16.47
C LYS A 117 -13.14 -3.97 -16.15
N LYS A 118 -13.54 -4.27 -14.91
CA LYS A 118 -14.95 -4.18 -14.49
C LYS A 118 -15.50 -2.76 -14.55
N MET A 119 -14.68 -1.78 -14.18
CA MET A 119 -15.01 -0.36 -14.22
C MET A 119 -14.95 0.24 -15.64
N ASN A 120 -14.50 -0.54 -16.63
CA ASN A 120 -14.30 -0.08 -18.01
C ASN A 120 -13.41 1.18 -18.10
N TYR A 121 -12.35 1.24 -17.29
CA TYR A 121 -11.41 2.35 -17.31
C TYR A 121 -10.62 2.40 -18.62
N SER A 122 -10.33 3.61 -19.10
CA SER A 122 -9.48 3.80 -20.28
C SER A 122 -8.06 3.29 -20.02
N GLU A 123 -7.35 2.82 -21.05
CA GLU A 123 -5.97 2.34 -20.95
C GLU A 123 -5.04 3.33 -20.22
N LYS A 124 -5.20 4.63 -20.50
CA LYS A 124 -4.47 5.70 -19.81
C LYS A 124 -4.73 5.70 -18.30
N LEU A 125 -5.98 5.60 -17.88
CA LEU A 125 -6.34 5.56 -16.47
C LEU A 125 -5.87 4.26 -15.82
N GLN A 126 -5.99 3.13 -16.50
CA GLN A 126 -5.46 1.86 -16.03
C GLN A 126 -3.95 1.97 -15.76
N SER A 127 -3.15 2.50 -16.70
CA SER A 127 -1.72 2.72 -16.51
C SER A 127 -1.41 3.64 -15.32
N SER A 128 -2.19 4.70 -15.11
CA SER A 128 -2.05 5.55 -13.92
C SER A 128 -2.35 4.80 -12.62
N ILE A 129 -3.38 3.97 -12.59
CA ILE A 129 -3.74 3.14 -11.42
C ILE A 129 -2.64 2.10 -11.17
N ARG A 130 -2.10 1.46 -12.22
CA ARG A 130 -0.97 0.53 -12.10
C ARG A 130 0.25 1.19 -11.45
N GLY A 131 0.55 2.43 -11.86
CA GLY A 131 1.61 3.25 -11.25
C GLY A 131 1.31 3.62 -9.80
N LEU A 132 0.07 4.02 -9.50
CA LEU A 132 -0.39 4.35 -8.13
C LEU A 132 -0.21 3.15 -7.19
N PHE A 133 -0.59 1.94 -7.59
CA PHE A 133 -0.44 0.75 -6.75
C PHE A 133 0.95 0.09 -6.82
N LEU A 134 1.94 0.76 -7.42
CA LEU A 134 3.32 0.28 -7.51
C LEU A 134 3.41 -1.16 -8.06
N LEU A 135 2.60 -1.50 -9.07
CA LEU A 135 2.44 -2.90 -9.49
C LEU A 135 3.74 -3.50 -10.05
N ASP A 136 4.48 -2.76 -10.87
CA ASP A 136 5.73 -3.25 -11.45
C ASP A 136 6.77 -3.55 -10.35
N PHE A 137 6.82 -2.70 -9.32
CA PHE A 137 7.66 -2.90 -8.14
C PHE A 137 7.20 -4.15 -7.37
N THR A 138 5.91 -4.23 -7.02
CA THR A 138 5.33 -5.36 -6.28
C THR A 138 5.60 -6.69 -6.96
N ASN A 139 5.41 -6.73 -8.28
CA ASN A 139 5.62 -7.91 -9.10
C ASN A 139 7.10 -8.32 -9.13
N ALA A 140 8.00 -7.36 -9.32
CA ALA A 140 9.44 -7.64 -9.32
C ALA A 140 9.90 -8.23 -7.97
N ILE A 141 9.42 -7.67 -6.86
CA ILE A 141 9.77 -8.18 -5.52
C ILE A 141 9.19 -9.58 -5.30
N THR A 142 7.90 -9.77 -5.61
CA THR A 142 7.21 -11.06 -5.44
C THR A 142 7.88 -12.17 -6.25
N GLN A 143 8.30 -11.87 -7.48
CA GLN A 143 8.96 -12.82 -8.38
C GLN A 143 10.46 -12.94 -8.14
N GLN A 144 11.02 -12.27 -7.13
CA GLN A 144 12.46 -12.23 -6.85
C GLN A 144 13.28 -11.72 -8.05
N GLN A 145 12.71 -10.83 -8.85
CA GLN A 145 13.32 -10.21 -10.02
C GLN A 145 13.90 -8.84 -9.67
N TYR A 146 14.74 -8.79 -8.63
CA TYR A 146 15.44 -7.57 -8.23
C TYR A 146 16.86 -7.85 -7.74
N ARG A 147 17.71 -6.81 -7.72
CA ARG A 147 19.07 -6.86 -7.18
C ARG A 147 19.36 -5.58 -6.39
N ILE A 148 19.87 -5.72 -5.18
CA ILE A 148 20.37 -4.61 -4.36
C ILE A 148 21.88 -4.52 -4.56
N HIS A 149 22.36 -3.36 -5.02
CA HIS A 149 23.77 -3.06 -5.19
C HIS A 149 24.37 -2.50 -3.89
N LYS A 150 25.70 -2.59 -3.76
CA LYS A 150 26.44 -2.04 -2.61
C LYS A 150 26.26 -0.52 -2.43
N SER A 151 25.89 0.18 -3.51
CA SER A 151 25.52 1.60 -3.48
C SER A 151 24.22 1.88 -2.72
N GLY A 152 23.40 0.87 -2.45
CA GLY A 152 22.02 1.03 -1.96
C GLY A 152 21.00 1.25 -3.08
N GLU A 153 21.40 1.03 -4.34
CA GLU A 153 20.47 1.06 -5.45
C GLU A 153 19.83 -0.32 -5.62
N ILE A 154 18.53 -0.34 -5.91
CA ILE A 154 17.82 -1.53 -6.33
C ILE A 154 17.51 -1.46 -7.82
N VAL A 155 17.81 -2.54 -8.52
CA VAL A 155 17.42 -2.74 -9.92
C VAL A 155 16.34 -3.81 -9.96
N ILE A 156 15.12 -3.43 -10.35
CA ILE A 156 14.05 -4.37 -10.67
C ILE A 156 14.12 -4.78 -12.14
N TYR A 157 13.71 -6.01 -12.44
CA TYR A 157 13.82 -6.64 -13.76
C TYR A 157 15.24 -6.53 -14.37
N PRO A 158 16.30 -6.94 -13.66
CA PRO A 158 17.69 -6.66 -14.05
C PRO A 158 18.16 -7.33 -15.36
N ARG A 159 17.34 -8.21 -15.94
CA ARG A 159 17.64 -8.99 -17.16
C ARG A 159 16.74 -8.62 -18.35
N ASP A 160 15.84 -7.66 -18.18
CA ASP A 160 14.87 -7.25 -19.19
C ASP A 160 15.08 -5.76 -19.48
N ASP A 161 15.66 -5.44 -20.62
CA ASP A 161 16.04 -4.06 -20.96
C ASP A 161 14.82 -3.13 -21.17
N GLU A 162 13.62 -3.67 -21.41
CA GLU A 162 12.40 -2.88 -21.58
C GLU A 162 11.78 -2.50 -20.23
N THR A 163 11.81 -3.42 -19.26
CA THR A 163 11.15 -3.23 -17.96
C THR A 163 12.11 -2.91 -16.82
N LYS A 164 13.42 -2.97 -17.07
CA LYS A 164 14.48 -2.65 -16.10
C LYS A 164 14.31 -1.24 -15.56
N LYS A 165 14.26 -1.15 -14.24
CA LYS A 165 14.19 0.14 -13.52
C LYS A 165 15.18 0.15 -12.37
N GLN A 166 15.95 1.22 -12.30
CA GLN A 166 16.87 1.50 -11.21
C GLN A 166 16.22 2.49 -10.25
N LEU A 167 16.21 2.15 -8.96
CA LEU A 167 15.66 2.97 -7.89
C LEU A 167 16.76 3.18 -6.85
N ASN A 168 16.95 4.43 -6.45
CA ASN A 168 17.80 4.78 -5.32
C ASN A 168 16.97 4.86 -4.03
N ILE A 169 17.63 5.16 -2.91
CA ILE A 169 16.96 5.25 -1.60
C ILE A 169 15.87 6.33 -1.53
N LYS A 170 16.02 7.43 -2.28
CA LYS A 170 14.99 8.47 -2.35
C LYS A 170 13.76 7.96 -3.09
N ASP A 171 13.95 7.26 -4.20
CA ASP A 171 12.84 6.64 -4.94
C ASP A 171 12.08 5.62 -4.07
N LEU A 172 12.79 4.89 -3.22
CA LEU A 172 12.18 3.99 -2.24
C LEU A 172 11.41 4.76 -1.15
N ALA A 173 11.97 5.85 -0.62
CA ALA A 173 11.26 6.69 0.34
C ALA A 173 9.99 7.30 -0.27
N ASP A 174 10.04 7.74 -1.52
CA ASP A 174 8.88 8.26 -2.26
C ASP A 174 7.81 7.15 -2.46
N ASN A 175 8.23 5.93 -2.80
CA ASN A 175 7.33 4.77 -2.86
C ASN A 175 6.73 4.41 -1.49
N ALA A 176 7.50 4.52 -0.41
CA ALA A 176 7.04 4.27 0.96
C ALA A 176 5.96 5.28 1.35
N ILE A 177 6.16 6.56 1.05
CA ILE A 177 5.15 7.63 1.23
C ILE A 177 3.89 7.30 0.42
N GLN A 178 4.05 7.01 -0.88
CA GLN A 178 2.92 6.66 -1.75
C GLN A 178 2.10 5.48 -1.23
N SER A 179 2.74 4.38 -0.82
CA SER A 179 2.04 3.22 -0.26
C SER A 179 1.34 3.54 1.07
N THR A 180 1.90 4.44 1.87
CA THR A 180 1.27 4.94 3.11
C THR A 180 0.05 5.80 2.79
N ASP A 181 0.13 6.72 1.82
CA ASP A 181 -0.98 7.60 1.44
C ASP A 181 -2.18 6.82 0.89
N ILE A 182 -1.92 5.77 0.12
CA ILE A 182 -2.97 4.88 -0.40
C ILE A 182 -3.67 4.19 0.76
N LEU A 183 -2.90 3.60 1.67
CA LEU A 183 -3.47 2.94 2.83
C LEU A 183 -4.29 3.93 3.68
N ASP A 184 -3.74 5.10 4.01
CA ASP A 184 -4.43 6.14 4.75
C ASP A 184 -5.76 6.54 4.07
N ALA A 185 -5.78 6.66 2.74
CA ALA A 185 -7.01 6.95 1.99
C ALA A 185 -8.04 5.82 2.07
N MET A 186 -7.62 4.56 1.95
CA MET A 186 -8.52 3.40 2.09
C MET A 186 -9.15 3.33 3.47
N LEU A 187 -8.34 3.59 4.49
CA LEU A 187 -8.70 3.66 5.89
C LEU A 187 -9.69 4.81 6.18
N ASP A 188 -9.41 6.01 5.69
CA ASP A 188 -10.30 7.16 5.84
C ASP A 188 -11.64 6.97 5.10
N TRP A 189 -11.59 6.46 3.87
CA TRP A 189 -12.78 6.14 3.08
C TRP A 189 -13.70 5.15 3.81
N ALA A 190 -13.12 4.13 4.46
CA ALA A 190 -13.88 3.16 5.25
C ALA A 190 -14.63 3.78 6.43
N ASN A 191 -14.09 4.85 7.02
CA ASN A 191 -14.76 5.61 8.09
C ASN A 191 -15.80 6.61 7.58
N GLY A 192 -15.97 6.77 6.26
CA GLY A 192 -16.68 7.92 5.71
C GLY A 192 -16.02 9.26 6.06
N LYS A 193 -14.72 9.27 6.41
CA LYS A 193 -13.94 10.50 6.60
C LYS A 193 -13.27 10.85 5.27
N THR A 194 -13.40 12.09 4.84
CA THR A 194 -12.44 12.69 3.90
C THR A 194 -11.55 13.60 4.72
N ARG A 195 -10.21 13.46 4.65
CA ARG A 195 -9.29 14.38 5.34
C ARG A 195 -9.66 15.83 5.04
N THR A 196 -10.30 16.49 6.00
CA THR A 196 -10.34 17.96 6.05
C THR A 196 -8.97 18.40 6.51
N GLU A 197 -8.36 19.37 5.82
CA GLU A 197 -7.03 19.90 6.12
C GLU A 197 -6.96 20.34 7.60
N ASP A 198 -6.46 19.45 8.45
CA ASP A 198 -5.79 19.66 9.74
C ASP A 198 -5.95 18.39 10.59
N LYS A 199 -5.01 17.47 10.46
CA LYS A 199 -4.63 16.64 11.60
C LYS A 199 -3.12 16.71 11.77
N LYS A 200 -2.72 17.53 12.75
CA LYS A 200 -1.44 17.41 13.43
C LYS A 200 -1.14 15.93 13.68
N THR A 201 0.12 15.56 13.45
CA THR A 201 0.75 14.28 13.76
C THR A 201 -0.05 13.47 14.77
N GLU A 202 -0.91 12.58 14.28
CA GLU A 202 -1.76 11.78 15.15
C GLU A 202 -0.86 10.90 16.02
N THR A 203 -1.00 11.02 17.34
CA THR A 203 -0.35 10.11 18.27
C THR A 203 -0.80 8.69 17.98
N LEU A 204 0.13 7.75 18.12
CA LEU A 204 0.02 6.40 17.59
C LEU A 204 -1.16 5.58 18.16
N ASP A 205 -1.61 5.90 19.36
CA ASP A 205 -2.79 5.31 19.99
C ASP A 205 -4.10 5.78 19.33
N ASN A 206 -4.12 6.98 18.76
CA ASN A 206 -5.25 7.46 17.95
C ASN A 206 -5.32 6.71 16.63
N ILE A 207 -4.18 6.37 16.02
CA ILE A 207 -4.13 5.58 14.78
C ILE A 207 -4.67 4.16 15.02
N VAL A 208 -4.30 3.51 16.13
CA VAL A 208 -4.78 2.16 16.51
C VAL A 208 -6.29 2.14 16.78
N ASN A 209 -6.77 3.12 17.56
CA ASN A 209 -8.18 3.24 17.89
C ASN A 209 -9.02 3.65 16.68
N ASP A 210 -8.49 4.52 15.82
CA ASP A 210 -9.12 4.84 14.54
C ASP A 210 -9.17 3.57 13.71
N LEU A 211 -8.06 2.89 13.37
CA LEU A 211 -8.02 1.63 12.60
C LEU A 211 -9.04 0.57 13.08
N THR A 212 -9.14 0.35 14.39
CA THR A 212 -10.10 -0.59 14.97
C THR A 212 -11.55 -0.12 14.78
N LYS A 213 -11.82 1.17 14.95
CA LYS A 213 -13.14 1.76 14.64
C LYS A 213 -13.46 1.68 13.16
N GLN A 214 -12.48 1.85 12.25
CA GLN A 214 -12.74 1.82 10.80
C GLN A 214 -13.12 0.42 10.33
N VAL A 215 -12.49 -0.63 10.89
CA VAL A 215 -12.91 -2.01 10.61
C VAL A 215 -14.35 -2.25 11.09
N GLN A 216 -14.73 -1.69 12.24
CA GLN A 216 -16.09 -1.79 12.77
C GLN A 216 -17.11 -0.93 12.02
N GLU A 217 -16.72 0.26 11.55
CA GLU A 217 -17.57 1.15 10.74
C GLU A 217 -17.78 0.58 9.34
N LEU A 218 -16.76 -0.04 8.77
CA LEU A 218 -16.85 -0.78 7.51
C LEU A 218 -17.88 -1.91 7.61
N ASP A 219 -17.82 -2.72 8.67
CA ASP A 219 -18.79 -3.79 8.97
C ASP A 219 -20.24 -3.22 9.01
N LYS A 220 -20.45 -2.12 9.74
CA LYS A 220 -21.76 -1.44 9.84
C LYS A 220 -22.26 -0.84 8.53
N LYS A 221 -21.37 -0.21 7.75
CA LYS A 221 -21.73 0.39 6.45
C LYS A 221 -22.21 -0.69 5.48
N LEU A 222 -21.61 -1.88 5.56
CA LEU A 222 -21.93 -3.00 4.68
C LEU A 222 -23.25 -3.70 5.08
N ASP A 223 -23.58 -3.72 6.37
CA ASP A 223 -24.91 -4.14 6.85
C ASP A 223 -26.04 -3.25 6.31
N SER A 224 -25.79 -1.95 6.08
CA SER A 224 -26.81 -1.02 5.54
C SER A 224 -27.05 -1.11 4.03
N LEU A 225 -26.16 -1.81 3.30
CA LEU A 225 -26.17 -1.94 1.84
C LEU A 225 -26.68 -3.31 1.36
N SER A 226 -26.94 -4.24 2.28
CA SER A 226 -27.47 -5.60 2.03
C SER A 226 -29.00 -5.63 2.19
#